data_AF-A0A6A6ZVP0-F1
#
_entry.id   AF-A0A6A6ZVP0-F1
#
_cell.length_a   1.000
_cell.length_b   1.000
_cell.length_c   1.000
_cell.angle_alpha   90.00
_cell.angle_beta   90.00
_cell.angle_gamma   90.00
#
_symmetry.space_group_name_H-M   'P 1'
#
loop_
_entity.id
_entity.type
_entity.pdbx_description
1 polymer ?
#
loop_
_entity_poly.entity_id
_entity_poly.type
_entity_poly.pdbx_seq_one_letter_code
_entity_poly.pdbx_strand_id
1 'polypeptide(L)'
;FLDLPGELRNQIYDYVFDQTCHIPKRGEYHSGNISHPVVLLHTCRQIHHETQLLPYKRFTFSFYSKFSLGMWERKRTKQQLKLV
;
A
#
# COMPACT_ATOMS: atom_id res chain seq x y z
N PHE A 1 -5.46 -16.55 -9.95
CA PHE A 1 -5.06 -15.91 -8.67
C PHE A 1 -6.05 -16.24 -7.56
N LEU A 2 -7.36 -16.12 -7.80
CA LEU A 2 -8.38 -16.50 -6.80
C LEU A 2 -8.47 -18.02 -6.57
N ASP A 3 -8.08 -18.82 -7.56
CA ASP A 3 -8.01 -20.29 -7.45
C ASP A 3 -6.76 -20.77 -6.70
N LEU A 4 -5.82 -19.87 -6.37
CA LEU A 4 -4.66 -20.24 -5.56
C LEU A 4 -5.11 -20.43 -4.10
N PRO A 5 -4.56 -21.42 -3.37
CA PRO A 5 -4.71 -21.49 -1.93
C PRO A 5 -4.28 -20.20 -1.23
N GLY A 6 -4.88 -19.92 -0.06
CA GLY A 6 -4.59 -18.70 0.71
C GLY A 6 -3.12 -18.56 1.09
N GLU A 7 -2.43 -19.68 1.33
CA GLU A 7 -0.99 -19.71 1.66
C GLU A 7 -0.13 -19.14 0.53
N LEU A 8 -0.39 -19.54 -0.72
CA LEU A 8 0.33 -19.01 -1.88
C LEU A 8 0.00 -17.53 -2.11
N ARG A 9 -1.25 -17.11 -1.87
CA ARG A 9 -1.62 -15.69 -1.94
C ARG A 9 -0.85 -14.87 -0.89
N ASN A 10 -0.74 -15.37 0.34
CA ASN A 10 0.03 -14.72 1.41
C ASN A 10 1.51 -14.57 1.05
N GLN A 11 2.13 -15.60 0.47
CA GLN A 11 3.51 -15.50 -0.02
C GLN A 11 3.65 -14.39 -1.06
N ILE A 12 2.72 -14.29 -2.02
CA ILE A 12 2.72 -13.21 -3.01
C ILE A 12 2.55 -11.84 -2.33
N TYR A 13 1.64 -11.73 -1.37
CA TYR A 13 1.45 -10.49 -0.62
C TYR A 13 2.73 -10.06 0.09
N ASP A 14 3.45 -11.01 0.70
CA ASP A 14 4.72 -10.71 1.38
C ASP A 14 5.77 -10.16 0.40
N TYR A 15 5.87 -10.71 -0.80
CA TYR A 15 6.77 -10.18 -1.84
C TYR A 15 6.35 -8.78 -2.34
N VAL A 16 5.04 -8.53 -2.48
CA VAL A 16 4.55 -7.26 -3.03
C VAL A 16 4.59 -6.14 -1.99
N PHE A 17 4.30 -6.44 -0.73
CA PHE A 17 4.17 -5.44 0.33
C PHE A 17 5.46 -5.14 1.11
N ASP A 18 6.61 -5.74 0.76
CA ASP A 18 7.91 -5.50 1.40
C ASP A 18 8.74 -4.43 0.65
N GLN A 19 8.21 -3.20 0.58
CA GLN A 19 8.80 -2.11 -0.21
C GLN A 19 8.69 -0.75 0.48
N THR A 20 9.54 0.19 0.06
CA THR A 20 9.41 1.60 0.44
C THR A 20 8.44 2.31 -0.49
N CYS A 21 7.41 2.94 0.07
CA CYS A 21 6.42 3.70 -0.68
C CYS A 21 6.71 5.20 -0.55
N HIS A 22 7.21 5.80 -1.64
CA HIS A 22 7.42 7.24 -1.72
C HIS A 22 6.11 7.94 -2.10
N ILE A 23 5.62 8.81 -1.23
CA ILE A 23 4.44 9.62 -1.52
C ILE A 23 4.89 10.82 -2.35
N PRO A 24 4.53 10.90 -3.64
CA PRO A 24 5.05 11.95 -4.52
C PRO A 24 4.48 13.32 -4.15
N LYS A 25 5.23 14.37 -4.49
CA LYS A 25 4.71 15.73 -4.42
C LYS A 25 3.59 15.91 -5.43
N ARG A 26 2.59 16.72 -5.08
CA ARG A 26 1.50 17.05 -6.01
C ARG A 26 2.09 17.67 -7.28
N GLY A 27 1.90 17.01 -8.42
CA GLY A 27 2.45 17.40 -9.72
C GLY A 27 3.70 16.63 -10.16
N GLU A 28 4.33 15.87 -9.26
CA GLU A 28 5.41 14.93 -9.59
C GLU A 28 4.82 13.56 -9.94
N TYR A 29 4.28 13.44 -11.15
CA TYR A 29 4.02 12.14 -11.74
C TYR A 29 5.33 11.65 -12.35
N HIS A 30 5.99 10.73 -11.66
CA HIS A 30 7.16 10.06 -12.22
C HIS A 30 6.70 9.26 -13.44
N SER A 31 7.27 9.55 -14.62
CA SER A 31 6.97 8.88 -15.90
C SER A 31 7.55 7.46 -16.01
N GLY A 32 8.05 6.89 -14.91
CA GLY A 32 8.54 5.52 -14.84
C GLY A 32 7.44 4.51 -14.57
N ASN A 33 7.64 3.26 -15.00
CA ASN A 33 6.84 2.08 -14.64
C ASN A 33 6.87 1.84 -13.12
N ILE A 34 6.24 2.71 -12.33
CA ILE A 34 6.10 2.49 -10.89
C ILE A 34 4.90 1.56 -10.72
N SER A 35 5.17 0.26 -10.72
CA SER A 35 4.24 -0.73 -10.20
C SER A 35 3.91 -0.32 -8.76
N HIS A 36 2.75 0.30 -8.57
CA HIS A 36 2.28 0.69 -7.25
C HIS A 36 1.76 -0.57 -6.58
N PRO A 37 2.42 -1.12 -5.55
CA PRO A 37 1.98 -2.37 -4.92
C PRO A 37 0.57 -2.25 -4.30
N VAL A 38 0.08 -1.01 -4.07
CA VAL A 38 -1.30 -0.72 -3.68
C VAL A 38 -2.35 -0.99 -4.78
N VAL A 39 -1.96 -1.22 -6.03
CA VAL A 39 -2.90 -1.56 -7.13
C VAL A 39 -3.58 -2.91 -6.86
N LEU A 40 -2.93 -3.82 -6.14
CA LEU A 40 -3.57 -5.08 -5.71
C LEU A 40 -4.85 -4.84 -4.89
N LEU A 41 -4.89 -3.77 -4.11
CA LEU A 41 -6.07 -3.39 -3.31
C LEU A 41 -7.31 -3.11 -4.16
N HIS A 42 -7.13 -2.84 -5.46
CA HIS A 42 -8.18 -2.43 -6.39
C HIS A 42 -8.61 -3.54 -7.35
N THR A 43 -8.05 -4.74 -7.25
CA THR A 43 -8.32 -5.84 -8.19
C THR A 43 -9.70 -6.48 -7.97
N CYS A 44 -9.97 -7.00 -6.77
CA CYS A 44 -11.25 -7.60 -6.40
C CYS A 44 -11.52 -7.52 -4.89
N ARG A 45 -12.77 -7.77 -4.49
CA ARG A 45 -13.21 -7.65 -3.08
C ARG A 45 -12.46 -8.58 -2.13
N GLN A 46 -12.15 -9.81 -2.54
CA GLN A 46 -11.44 -10.77 -1.70
C GLN A 46 -10.02 -10.28 -1.40
N ILE A 47 -9.25 -9.96 -2.44
CA ILE A 47 -7.88 -9.45 -2.29
C ILE A 47 -7.88 -8.17 -1.48
N HIS A 48 -8.82 -7.26 -1.74
CA HIS A 48 -8.97 -6.03 -0.96
C HIS A 48 -9.12 -6.33 0.54
N HIS A 49 -10.03 -7.25 0.90
CA HIS A 49 -10.27 -7.62 2.29
C HIS A 49 -9.03 -8.25 2.94
N GLU A 50 -8.33 -9.13 2.22
CA GLU A 50 -7.11 -9.80 2.68
C GLU A 50 -5.93 -8.83 2.86
N THR A 51 -5.82 -7.79 2.03
CA THR A 51 -4.60 -6.98 1.90
C THR A 51 -4.70 -5.54 2.37
N GLN A 52 -5.89 -4.99 2.64
CA GLN A 52 -6.11 -3.57 2.98
C GLN A 52 -5.27 -3.02 4.14
N LEU A 53 -4.78 -3.88 5.05
CA LEU A 53 -3.91 -3.48 6.17
C LEU A 53 -2.43 -3.76 5.93
N LEU A 54 -2.08 -4.61 4.96
CA LEU A 54 -0.70 -5.01 4.70
C LEU A 54 0.21 -3.86 4.29
N PRO A 55 -0.21 -2.90 3.43
CA PRO A 55 0.58 -1.71 3.16
C PRO A 55 1.01 -0.97 4.42
N TYR A 56 0.11 -0.84 5.40
CA TYR A 56 0.38 -0.09 6.62
C TYR A 56 1.30 -0.85 7.57
N LYS A 57 1.19 -2.19 7.59
CA LYS A 57 2.03 -3.03 8.44
C LYS A 57 3.44 -3.25 7.89
N ARG A 58 3.61 -3.25 6.56
CA ARG A 58 4.85 -3.70 5.91
C ARG A 58 5.58 -2.61 5.12
N PHE A 59 4.90 -1.57 4.62
CA PHE A 59 5.61 -0.50 3.94
C PHE A 59 6.32 0.44 4.89
N THR A 60 7.48 0.91 4.44
CA THR A 60 8.06 2.16 4.94
C THR A 60 7.54 3.31 4.08
N PHE A 61 6.77 4.23 4.66
CA PHE A 61 6.27 5.40 3.93
C PHE A 61 7.26 6.55 4.03
N SER A 62 7.66 7.09 2.87
CA SER A 62 8.54 8.25 2.78
C SER A 62 7.76 9.46 2.28
N PHE A 63 7.89 10.58 2.99
CA PHE A 63 7.19 11.82 2.72
C PHE A 63 8.19 12.95 2.47
N TYR A 64 7.96 13.75 1.45
CA TYR A 64 8.81 14.90 1.12
C TYR A 64 8.60 16.10 2.06
N SER A 65 7.50 16.13 2.83
CA SER A 65 7.20 17.21 3.78
C SER A 65 6.26 16.79 4.92
N LYS A 66 6.29 17.53 6.03
CA LYS A 66 5.29 17.39 7.12
C LYS A 66 3.86 17.66 6.64
N PHE A 67 3.69 18.56 5.68
CA PHE A 67 2.38 18.85 5.09
C PHE A 67 1.80 17.63 4.35
N SER A 68 2.62 16.94 3.55
CA SER A 68 2.20 15.71 2.86
C SER A 68 1.88 14.59 3.82
N LEU A 69 2.62 14.46 4.93
CA LEU A 69 2.29 13.51 5.99
C LEU A 69 0.91 13.82 6.58
N GLY A 70 0.66 15.06 7.04
CA GLY A 70 -0.63 15.42 7.62
C GLY A 70 -1.82 15.26 6.66
N MET A 71 -1.63 15.53 5.37
CA MET A 71 -2.65 15.27 4.34
C MET A 71 -2.91 13.78 4.13
N TRP A 72 -1.87 12.94 4.19
CA TRP A 72 -2.00 11.49 4.10
C TRP A 72 -2.71 10.92 5.33
N GLU A 73 -2.33 11.34 6.53
CA GLU A 73 -2.93 10.89 7.80
C GLU A 73 -4.44 11.13 7.86
N ARG A 74 -4.89 12.32 7.41
CA ARG A 74 -6.32 12.69 7.39
C ARG A 74 -7.20 11.78 6.52
N LYS A 75 -6.61 11.03 5.59
CA LYS A 75 -7.33 10.11 4.69
C LYS A 75 -7.28 8.65 5.15
N ARG A 76 -6.84 8.38 6.39
CA ARG A 76 -6.67 7.03 6.92
C ARG A 76 -7.57 6.79 8.12
N THR A 77 -7.93 5.52 8.30
CA THR A 77 -8.67 5.08 9.47
C THR A 77 -7.72 4.95 10.67
N LYS A 78 -8.27 5.02 11.89
CA LYS A 78 -7.48 4.81 13.12
C LYS A 78 -6.74 3.46 13.14
N GLN A 79 -7.36 2.44 12.55
CA GLN A 79 -6.77 1.10 12.45
C GLN A 79 -5.54 1.07 11.54
N GLN A 80 -5.58 1.81 10.42
CA GLN A 80 -4.44 1.93 9.52
C GLN A 80 -3.29 2.69 10.17
N LEU A 81 -3.59 3.81 10.85
CA LEU A 81 -2.59 4.64 11.50
C LEU A 81 -1.89 3.96 12.68
N LYS A 82 -2.55 3.02 13.36
CA LYS A 82 -1.93 2.24 14.46
C LYS A 82 -0.81 1.30 13.97
N LEU A 83 -0.77 1.01 12.67
CA LEU A 83 0.15 0.03 12.10
C LEU A 83 1.40 0.66 11.46
N VAL A 84 1.42 1.99 11.30
CA VAL A 84 2.51 2.76 10.65
C VAL A 84 3.48 3.32 11.67
#